data_AF-A0A3G8JKV0-F1
#
_entry.id   AF-A0A3G8JKV0-F1
#
_cell.length_a   1.000
_cell.length_b   1.000
_cell.length_c   1.000
_cell.angle_alpha   90.00
_cell.angle_beta   90.00
_cell.angle_gamma   90.00
#
_symmetry.space_group_name_H-M   'P 1'
#
loop_
_entity.id
_entity.type
_entity.pdbx_description
1 polymer ?
#
loop_
_entity_poly.entity_id
_entity_poly.type
_entity_poly.pdbx_seq_one_letter_code
_entity_poly.pdbx_strand_id
1 'polypeptide(L)'
;MDSVHLDIPDVAGLIAEVRDAVALGYTATACIHPSQVPYIRDGYRPSDEEVEWARRVVDGSAEHRGGVFSIEGQMIDGPVLRQAEVVLARVVATQNIPVGDTEQESDASTTR
;
A
#
# COMPACT_ATOMS: atom_id res chain seq x y z
N MET A 1 -10.18 2.90 7.45
CA MET A 1 -10.24 1.55 6.86
C MET A 1 -11.45 1.50 5.95
N ASP A 2 -11.30 0.92 4.78
CA ASP A 2 -12.33 0.71 3.77
C ASP A 2 -13.16 -0.57 4.04
N SER A 3 -14.33 -0.69 3.41
CA SER A 3 -15.28 -1.79 3.58
C SER A 3 -14.78 -3.12 3.01
N VAL A 4 -15.60 -4.17 3.11
CA VAL A 4 -15.35 -5.48 2.50
C VAL A 4 -15.89 -5.54 1.07
N HIS A 5 -15.15 -6.18 0.17
CA HIS A 5 -15.68 -6.58 -1.13
C HIS A 5 -16.37 -7.95 -1.02
N LEU A 6 -17.69 -7.98 -1.24
CA LEU A 6 -18.51 -9.17 -0.97
C LEU A 6 -18.47 -10.21 -2.08
N ASP A 7 -18.30 -9.80 -3.34
CA ASP A 7 -18.31 -10.69 -4.50
C ASP A 7 -16.92 -11.31 -4.73
N ILE A 8 -16.64 -12.44 -4.06
CA ILE A 8 -15.28 -13.04 -4.03
C ILE A 8 -14.73 -13.36 -5.44
N PRO A 9 -15.51 -13.88 -6.41
CA PRO A 9 -15.04 -14.08 -7.78
C PRO A 9 -14.72 -12.79 -8.56
N ASP A 10 -15.28 -11.63 -8.17
CA ASP A 10 -15.08 -10.36 -8.90
C ASP A 10 -13.75 -9.67 -8.51
N VAL A 11 -12.66 -10.21 -9.04
CA VAL A 11 -11.32 -9.64 -8.86
C VAL A 11 -11.20 -8.24 -9.48
N ALA A 12 -11.91 -7.97 -10.58
CA ALA A 12 -11.82 -6.68 -11.25
C ALA A 12 -12.51 -5.57 -10.42
N GLY A 13 -13.68 -5.86 -9.86
CA GLY A 13 -14.38 -5.00 -8.91
C GLY A 13 -13.54 -4.70 -7.69
N LEU A 14 -12.95 -5.74 -7.08
CA LEU A 14 -12.03 -5.57 -5.94
C LEU A 14 -10.87 -4.63 -6.27
N ILE A 15 -10.20 -4.80 -7.42
CA ILE A 15 -9.07 -3.94 -7.80
C ILE A 15 -9.51 -2.49 -7.97
N ALA A 16 -10.68 -2.26 -8.56
CA ALA A 16 -11.22 -0.91 -8.74
C ALA A 16 -11.54 -0.25 -7.39
N GLU A 17 -12.18 -0.96 -6.49
CA GLU A 17 -12.51 -0.48 -5.13
C GLU A 17 -11.25 -0.18 -4.32
N VAL A 18 -10.24 -1.06 -4.35
CA VAL A 18 -8.97 -0.83 -3.65
C VAL A 18 -8.27 0.44 -4.17
N ARG A 19 -8.26 0.65 -5.49
CA ARG A 19 -7.67 1.86 -6.09
C ARG A 19 -8.40 3.13 -5.66
N ASP A 20 -9.72 3.10 -5.62
CA ASP A 20 -10.52 4.23 -5.13
C ASP A 20 -10.26 4.49 -3.65
N ALA A 21 -10.22 3.44 -2.83
CA ALA A 21 -9.90 3.56 -1.42
C ALA A 21 -8.52 4.19 -1.19
N VAL A 22 -7.50 3.78 -1.94
CA VAL A 22 -6.15 4.36 -1.87
C VAL A 22 -6.17 5.84 -2.28
N ALA A 23 -6.89 6.19 -3.35
CA ALA A 23 -7.03 7.57 -3.81
C ALA A 23 -7.74 8.47 -2.77
N LEU A 24 -8.68 7.91 -2.00
CA LEU A 24 -9.36 8.58 -0.89
C LEU A 24 -8.51 8.67 0.39
N GLY A 25 -7.30 8.09 0.39
CA GLY A 25 -6.38 8.14 1.51
C GLY A 25 -6.59 7.05 2.57
N TYR A 26 -7.40 6.02 2.27
CA TYR A 26 -7.45 4.84 3.12
C TYR A 26 -6.08 4.16 3.19
N THR A 27 -5.85 3.41 4.28
CA THR A 27 -4.59 2.70 4.53
C THR A 27 -4.77 1.18 4.61
N ALA A 28 -6.01 0.70 4.52
CA ALA A 28 -6.37 -0.71 4.56
C ALA A 28 -7.82 -0.90 4.09
N THR A 29 -8.07 -2.01 3.38
CA THR A 29 -9.39 -2.55 3.01
C THR A 29 -9.64 -3.82 3.82
N ALA A 30 -10.86 -4.02 4.31
CA ALA A 30 -11.22 -5.22 5.04
C ALA A 30 -11.29 -6.43 4.09
N CYS A 31 -10.56 -7.50 4.42
CA CYS A 31 -10.43 -8.70 3.58
C CYS A 31 -11.24 -9.85 4.18
N ILE A 32 -12.11 -10.48 3.38
CA ILE A 32 -12.97 -11.59 3.84
C ILE A 32 -12.56 -12.95 3.27
N HIS A 33 -11.70 -12.97 2.25
CA HIS A 33 -11.26 -14.21 1.62
C HIS A 33 -9.76 -14.18 1.27
N PRO A 34 -9.00 -15.26 1.51
CA PRO A 34 -7.55 -15.30 1.23
C PRO A 34 -7.17 -14.95 -0.22
N SER A 35 -8.01 -15.27 -1.21
CA SER A 35 -7.75 -14.92 -2.62
C SER A 35 -7.73 -13.41 -2.89
N GLN A 36 -8.32 -12.58 -2.02
CA GLN A 36 -8.36 -11.13 -2.18
C GLN A 36 -7.04 -10.48 -1.72
N VAL A 37 -6.33 -11.13 -0.80
CA VAL A 37 -5.09 -10.62 -0.18
C VAL A 37 -4.04 -10.12 -1.18
N PRO A 38 -3.66 -10.87 -2.23
CA PRO A 38 -2.64 -10.39 -3.18
C PRO A 38 -3.06 -9.10 -3.89
N TYR A 39 -4.34 -8.98 -4.29
CA TYR A 39 -4.85 -7.80 -4.99
C TYR A 39 -4.96 -6.58 -4.08
N ILE A 40 -5.41 -6.77 -2.84
CA ILE A 40 -5.47 -5.69 -1.84
C ILE A 40 -4.05 -5.20 -1.53
N ARG A 41 -3.11 -6.12 -1.27
CA ARG A 41 -1.71 -5.75 -0.98
C ARG A 41 -1.05 -5.01 -2.14
N ASP A 42 -1.27 -5.46 -3.36
CA ASP A 42 -0.75 -4.81 -4.56
C ASP A 42 -1.30 -3.39 -4.71
N GLY A 43 -2.60 -3.20 -4.53
CA GLY A 43 -3.22 -1.88 -4.64
C GLY A 43 -2.74 -0.88 -3.57
N TYR A 44 -2.42 -1.34 -2.35
CA TYR A 44 -1.87 -0.49 -1.28
C TYR A 44 -0.36 -0.26 -1.37
N ARG A 45 0.33 -0.94 -2.30
CA ARG A 45 1.77 -0.77 -2.49
C ARG A 45 2.02 0.56 -3.20
N PRO A 46 2.83 1.47 -2.62
CA PRO A 46 3.24 2.68 -3.31
C PRO A 46 4.02 2.35 -4.59
N SER A 47 3.81 3.14 -5.63
CA SER A 47 4.61 3.11 -6.85
C SER A 47 6.03 3.60 -6.60
N ASP A 48 6.97 3.20 -7.45
CA ASP A 48 8.37 3.63 -7.33
C ASP A 48 8.50 5.17 -7.42
N GLU A 49 7.67 5.81 -8.25
CA GLU A 49 7.62 7.27 -8.39
C GLU A 49 7.18 7.96 -7.08
N GLU A 50 6.15 7.43 -6.41
CA GLU A 50 5.69 7.95 -5.11
C GLU A 50 6.77 7.78 -4.03
N VAL A 51 7.50 6.67 -4.06
CA VAL A 51 8.61 6.41 -3.13
C VAL A 51 9.76 7.38 -3.36
N GLU A 52 10.14 7.61 -4.62
CA GLU A 52 11.18 8.56 -4.97
C GLU A 52 10.81 9.99 -4.58
N TRP A 53 9.57 10.40 -4.88
CA TRP A 53 9.04 11.69 -4.44
C TRP A 53 9.09 11.85 -2.92
N ALA A 54 8.62 10.83 -2.18
CA ALA A 54 8.58 10.85 -0.73
C ALA A 54 9.99 10.95 -0.12
N ARG A 55 10.99 10.26 -0.70
CA ARG A 55 12.40 10.39 -0.31
C ARG A 55 12.89 11.83 -0.49
N ARG A 56 12.66 12.43 -1.65
CA ARG A 56 13.08 13.83 -1.92
C ARG A 56 12.48 14.81 -0.91
N VAL A 57 11.21 14.63 -0.56
CA VAL A 57 10.51 15.47 0.44
C VAL A 57 11.13 15.33 1.83
N VAL A 58 11.37 14.10 2.30
CA VAL A 58 11.94 13.88 3.64
C VAL A 58 13.39 14.40 3.71
N ASP A 59 14.19 14.15 2.68
CA ASP A 59 15.58 14.62 2.62
C ASP A 59 15.65 16.15 2.60
N GLY A 60 14.81 16.80 1.77
CA GLY A 60 14.72 18.26 1.72
C GLY A 60 14.29 18.88 3.04
N SER A 61 13.40 18.22 3.79
CA SER A 61 12.97 18.69 5.12
C SER A 61 14.11 18.69 6.13
N ALA A 62 14.99 17.67 6.09
CA ALA A 62 16.16 17.61 6.95
C ALA A 62 17.13 18.79 6.70
N GLU A 63 17.32 19.17 5.43
CA GLU A 63 18.15 20.32 5.04
C GLU A 63 17.59 21.65 5.55
N HIS A 64 16.25 21.79 5.53
CA HIS A 64 15.55 23.02 5.92
C HIS A 64 15.11 23.03 7.39
N ARG A 65 15.59 22.07 8.21
CA ARG A 65 15.27 21.92 9.65
C ARG A 65 13.77 21.84 9.94
N GLY A 66 13.00 21.19 9.06
CA GLY A 66 11.55 21.08 9.17
C GLY A 66 10.78 22.37 8.87
N GLY A 67 11.43 23.36 8.26
CA GLY A 67 10.78 24.55 7.72
C GLY A 67 10.01 24.28 6.42
N VAL A 68 9.30 25.29 5.92
CA VAL A 68 8.65 25.26 4.61
C VAL A 68 9.69 25.46 3.52
N PHE A 69 9.65 24.63 2.47
CA PHE A 69 10.57 24.70 1.33
C PHE A 69 9.85 24.32 0.04
N SER A 70 10.55 24.37 -1.10
CA SER A 70 9.98 24.01 -2.40
C SER A 70 10.78 22.93 -3.10
N ILE A 71 10.09 21.92 -3.65
CA ILE A 71 10.66 20.93 -4.58
C ILE A 71 9.89 21.05 -5.90
N GLU A 72 10.59 21.20 -7.02
CA GLU A 72 9.95 21.18 -8.36
C GLU A 72 8.79 22.20 -8.52
N GLY A 73 8.85 23.32 -7.77
CA GLY A 73 7.80 24.33 -7.76
C GLY A 73 6.60 24.02 -6.83
N GLN A 74 6.57 22.86 -6.19
CA GLN A 74 5.59 22.50 -5.16
C GLN A 74 6.05 23.01 -3.78
N MET A 75 5.17 23.72 -3.06
CA MET A 75 5.41 24.08 -1.66
C MET A 75 5.25 22.85 -0.76
N ILE A 76 6.28 22.59 0.04
CA ILE A 76 6.31 21.51 1.00
C ILE A 76 6.18 22.10 2.40
N ASP A 77 5.12 21.69 3.09
CA ASP A 77 4.82 22.05 4.47
C ASP A 77 4.64 20.80 5.35
N GLY A 78 4.25 20.98 6.61
CA GLY A 78 4.07 19.88 7.56
C GLY A 78 3.12 18.76 7.07
N PRO A 79 1.92 19.07 6.55
CA PRO A 79 1.04 18.09 5.92
C PRO A 79 1.69 17.28 4.79
N VAL A 80 2.37 17.93 3.84
CA VAL A 80 3.01 17.24 2.71
C VAL A 80 4.16 16.35 3.19
N LEU A 81 4.94 16.82 4.17
CA LEU A 81 5.99 16.02 4.80
C LEU A 81 5.43 14.76 5.46
N ARG A 82 4.33 14.88 6.22
CA ARG A 82 3.67 13.72 6.84
C ARG A 82 3.15 12.73 5.79
N GLN A 83 2.66 13.22 4.66
CA GLN A 83 2.24 12.34 3.56
C GLN A 83 3.41 11.54 3.02
N ALA A 84 4.56 12.18 2.78
CA ALA A 84 5.77 11.50 2.33
C ALA A 84 6.25 10.44 3.36
N GLU A 85 6.24 10.76 4.65
CA GLU A 85 6.57 9.80 5.72
C GLU A 85 5.64 8.58 5.70
N VAL A 86 4.33 8.78 5.51
CA VAL A 86 3.35 7.68 5.39
C VAL A 86 3.64 6.80 4.18
N VAL A 87 4.01 7.38 3.04
CA VAL A 87 4.40 6.62 1.84
C VAL A 87 5.62 5.75 2.13
N LEU A 88 6.68 6.30 2.73
CA LEU A 88 7.89 5.54 3.05
C LEU A 88 7.64 4.43 4.09
N ALA A 89 6.78 4.68 5.08
CA ALA A 89 6.41 3.67 6.07
C ALA A 89 5.75 2.43 5.42
N ARG A 90 4.96 2.61 4.36
CA ARG A 90 4.32 1.51 3.62
C ARG A 90 5.32 0.65 2.86
N VAL A 91 6.43 1.24 2.38
CA VAL A 91 7.53 0.49 1.75
C VAL A 91 8.19 -0.45 2.77
N VAL A 92 8.50 0.06 3.95
CA VAL A 92 9.14 -0.73 5.02
C VAL A 92 8.23 -1.86 5.49
N ALA A 93 6.92 -1.60 5.64
CA ALA A 93 5.95 -2.63 6.00
C ALA A 93 5.90 -3.77 4.98
N THR A 94 6.03 -3.48 3.68
CA THR A 94 6.07 -4.49 2.62
C THR A 94 7.34 -5.35 2.69
N GLN A 95 8.47 -4.79 3.11
CA GLN A 95 9.75 -5.51 3.18
C GLN A 95 9.89 -6.41 4.42
N ASN A 96 9.07 -6.20 5.46
CA ASN A 96 9.20 -6.88 6.76
C ASN A 96 8.20 -8.04 6.98
N ILE A 97 7.34 -8.36 6.01
CA ILE A 97 6.38 -9.47 6.15
C ILE A 97 7.06 -10.76 5.67
N PRO A 98 7.34 -11.75 6.55
CA PRO A 98 7.77 -13.06 6.09
C PRO A 98 6.66 -13.66 5.24
N VAL A 99 6.96 -13.96 3.97
CA VAL A 99 6.09 -14.74 3.10
C VAL A 99 6.08 -16.15 3.66
N GLY A 100 5.06 -16.47 4.45
CA GLY A 100 4.80 -17.85 4.87
C GLY A 100 4.51 -18.69 3.63
N ASP A 101 5.30 -19.74 3.45
CA ASP A 101 5.18 -20.68 2.34
C ASP A 101 3.72 -21.15 2.19
N THR A 102 3.20 -21.02 0.98
CA THR A 102 1.91 -21.62 0.61
C THR A 102 2.15 -23.13 0.51
N GLU A 103 2.03 -23.83 1.64
CA GLU A 103 2.02 -25.30 1.63
C GLU A 103 0.73 -25.77 0.95
N GLN A 104 0.96 -26.51 -0.12
CA GLN A 104 0.02 -27.06 -1.07
C GLN A 104 -1.03 -27.95 -0.39
N GLU A 105 -2.30 -27.77 -0.75
CA GLU A 105 -3.33 -28.81 -0.61
C GLU A 105 -2.81 -30.09 -1.28
N SER A 106 -2.46 -31.08 -0.46
CA SER A 106 -2.20 -32.44 -0.91
C SER A 106 -3.54 -33.16 -1.09
N ASP A 107 -4.11 -33.03 -2.28
CA ASP A 107 -5.09 -33.99 -2.76
C ASP A 107 -4.36 -35.30 -3.08
N ALA A 108 -4.59 -36.31 -2.23
CA ALA A 108 -4.30 -37.69 -2.53
C ALA A 108 -5.42 -38.58 -1.98
N SER A 109 -6.55 -38.55 -2.68
CA SER A 109 -7.48 -39.66 -2.72
C SER A 109 -6.79 -40.89 -3.35
N THR A 110 -6.61 -42.00 -2.63
CA THR A 110 -6.38 -43.37 -3.18
C THR A 110 -6.48 -44.46 -2.09
N THR A 111 -7.57 -45.24 -2.17
CA THR A 111 -7.65 -46.71 -2.00
C THR A 111 -7.18 -47.36 -0.67
N ARG A 112 -8.11 -47.76 0.20
CA ARG A 112 -8.82 -49.07 0.26
C ARG A 112 -9.55 -49.24 1.59
#